data_AF-A0A179IHD2-F1
#
_entry.id   AF-A0A179IHD2-F1
#
_cell.length_a   1.000
_cell.length_b   1.000
_cell.length_c   1.000
_cell.angle_alpha   90.00
_cell.angle_beta   90.00
_cell.angle_gamma   90.00
#
_symmetry.space_group_name_H-M   'P 1'
#
loop_
_entity.id
_entity.type
_entity.pdbx_description
1 polymer ?
#
loop_
_entity_poly.entity_id
_entity_poly.type
_entity_poly.pdbx_seq_one_letter_code
_entity_poly.pdbx_strand_id
1 'polypeptide(L)'
;PRRYVLHELARQVEGNPNESLLRLTSALVEEISLATGGDWSWMLERDSPLEQLETDLAAAQEGRVRWQSILNGTAPVIERYWNSLSPTSQQLFMEKFNSAWMTYRHAMPIKNAKRVLNLLKKSQLQVVRGDSISWDGMFKAKTSAGVLETPYVVEATGQESHFNRINSPLLKSAVAKGLLTPHAAGGVVVDFQSLQASKGLYVMGSLTRGTHFYVSATDRVAAHASRIAKSLTSEPFSSHLHTAIFVGGDLVSHLMASKLVPELIQAGHVPYLFLASSSASESKKQKGALSEFPELAFFENELLQNHVIPYFKDQNAEDAKSPTVRQLASKYGILVQQLPAPGDKSFAETMSKHHIDVGLSLISTDISSDDVLGYFSNNKKLLHLHSENLSSYRGVMSAARAMKNKESHFVYSLREMKHSATLGSVIDIRKHAIDYSKSTLACMNDVYALGIDMVLSAVGKVARGEDLGAVNPIDESDVPNRPSKEELDEYAASIVQILVDSFASTQKRDDFQSHILGVVREWSDKNYAQA
;
A
#
# COMPACT_ATOMS: atom_id res chain seq x y z
N PRO A 1 -11.00 1.08 3.93
CA PRO A 1 -10.88 2.50 3.51
C PRO A 1 -10.14 2.57 2.16
N ARG A 2 -10.50 3.50 1.26
CA ARG A 2 -9.80 3.68 -0.03
C ARG A 2 -8.51 4.49 0.18
N ARG A 3 -7.47 3.85 0.69
CA ARG A 3 -6.22 4.53 1.04
C ARG A 3 -5.56 5.19 -0.16
N TYR A 4 -5.65 4.60 -1.35
CA TYR A 4 -5.09 5.17 -2.58
C TYR A 4 -5.61 6.59 -2.87
N VAL A 5 -6.87 6.91 -2.53
CA VAL A 5 -7.45 8.26 -2.72
C VAL A 5 -6.72 9.31 -1.88
N LEU A 6 -6.27 8.94 -0.68
CA LEU A 6 -5.48 9.83 0.19
C LEU A 6 -4.10 10.15 -0.44
N HIS A 7 -3.50 9.17 -1.13
CA HIS A 7 -2.24 9.38 -1.83
C HIS A 7 -2.42 10.24 -3.11
N GLU A 8 -3.52 10.06 -3.82
CA GLU A 8 -3.89 10.94 -4.95
C GLU A 8 -4.11 12.37 -4.51
N LEU A 9 -4.88 12.56 -3.43
CA LEU A 9 -5.10 13.87 -2.85
C LEU A 9 -3.78 14.56 -2.49
N ALA A 10 -2.81 13.81 -1.95
CA ALA A 10 -1.48 14.33 -1.62
C ALA A 10 -0.77 14.84 -2.89
N ARG A 11 -0.79 14.08 -3.98
CA ARG A 11 -0.23 14.50 -5.28
C ARG A 11 -0.92 15.75 -5.82
N GLN A 12 -2.25 15.82 -5.70
CA GLN A 12 -3.04 16.95 -6.20
C GLN A 12 -2.72 18.25 -5.46
N VAL A 13 -2.66 18.22 -4.13
CA VAL A 13 -2.38 19.43 -3.33
C VAL A 13 -0.91 19.86 -3.40
N GLU A 14 0.02 18.92 -3.60
CA GLU A 14 1.43 19.25 -3.88
C GLU A 14 1.60 19.93 -5.24
N GLY A 15 0.89 19.44 -6.28
CA GLY A 15 0.95 20.01 -7.62
C GLY A 15 0.19 21.34 -7.76
N ASN A 16 -0.84 21.58 -6.94
CA ASN A 16 -1.59 22.83 -6.92
C ASN A 16 -2.01 23.17 -5.47
N PRO A 17 -1.16 23.89 -4.72
CA PRO A 17 -1.39 24.15 -3.30
C PRO A 17 -2.50 25.16 -3.01
N ASN A 18 -3.04 25.82 -4.04
CA ASN A 18 -4.14 26.77 -3.88
C ASN A 18 -5.36 26.07 -3.27
N GLU A 19 -5.92 26.68 -2.23
CA GLU A 19 -7.09 26.16 -1.51
C GLU A 19 -6.90 24.74 -0.96
N SER A 20 -5.66 24.31 -0.69
CA SER A 20 -5.34 22.97 -0.18
C SER A 20 -6.19 22.60 1.03
N LEU A 21 -6.37 23.51 1.99
CA LEU A 21 -7.17 23.22 3.19
C LEU A 21 -8.61 22.82 2.82
N LEU A 22 -9.25 23.57 1.92
CA LEU A 22 -10.62 23.28 1.46
C LEU A 22 -10.66 21.91 0.79
N ARG A 23 -9.77 21.66 -0.19
CA ARG A 23 -9.71 20.38 -0.92
C ARG A 23 -9.47 19.20 0.00
N LEU A 24 -8.54 19.33 0.96
CA LEU A 24 -8.25 18.32 1.97
C LEU A 24 -9.48 18.03 2.82
N THR A 25 -10.14 19.07 3.35
CA THR A 25 -11.34 18.89 4.16
C THR A 25 -12.48 18.25 3.37
N SER A 26 -12.76 18.70 2.14
CA SER A 26 -13.82 18.14 1.29
C SER A 26 -13.57 16.67 0.96
N ALA A 27 -12.36 16.31 0.54
CA ALA A 27 -12.02 14.93 0.20
C ALA A 27 -12.03 13.99 1.42
N LEU A 28 -11.55 14.46 2.59
CA LEU A 28 -11.64 13.68 3.82
C LEU A 28 -13.09 13.49 4.28
N VAL A 29 -13.92 14.53 4.17
CA VAL A 29 -15.36 14.44 4.50
C VAL A 29 -16.06 13.45 3.57
N GLU A 30 -15.76 13.46 2.28
CA GLU A 30 -16.30 12.49 1.31
C GLU A 30 -15.90 11.06 1.66
N GLU A 31 -14.61 10.81 1.92
CA GLU A 31 -14.12 9.48 2.30
C GLU A 31 -14.73 8.99 3.63
N ILE A 32 -14.89 9.88 4.61
CA ILE A 32 -15.55 9.55 5.87
C ILE A 32 -17.03 9.24 5.63
N SER A 33 -17.73 10.07 4.87
CA SER A 33 -19.15 9.87 4.53
C SER A 33 -19.36 8.52 3.83
N LEU A 34 -18.50 8.16 2.88
CA LEU A 34 -18.56 6.86 2.20
C LEU A 34 -18.31 5.70 3.16
N ALA A 35 -17.32 5.84 4.05
CA ALA A 35 -16.97 4.80 5.02
C ALA A 35 -18.05 4.58 6.09
N THR A 36 -18.80 5.62 6.47
CA THR A 36 -19.86 5.57 7.46
C THR A 36 -21.26 5.46 6.87
N GLY A 37 -21.41 5.44 5.54
CA GLY A 37 -22.72 5.46 4.89
C GLY A 37 -23.50 6.75 5.15
N GLY A 38 -22.80 7.87 5.37
CA GLY A 38 -23.38 9.16 5.71
C GLY A 38 -23.72 9.33 7.20
N ASP A 39 -23.37 8.37 8.06
CA ASP A 39 -23.55 8.52 9.50
C ASP A 39 -22.49 9.46 10.10
N TRP A 40 -22.98 10.56 10.68
CA TRP A 40 -22.21 11.59 11.38
C TRP A 40 -22.58 11.69 12.87
N SER A 41 -23.42 10.79 13.39
CA SER A 41 -23.88 10.83 14.79
C SER A 41 -22.75 10.73 15.81
N TRP A 42 -21.61 10.14 15.42
CA TRP A 42 -20.38 10.05 16.23
C TRP A 42 -19.69 11.40 16.47
N MET A 43 -20.07 12.46 15.74
CA MET A 43 -19.58 13.82 15.99
C MET A 43 -20.41 14.57 17.05
N LEU A 44 -21.57 14.05 17.44
CA LEU A 44 -22.42 14.70 18.43
C LEU A 44 -21.83 14.51 19.83
N GLU A 45 -21.45 15.61 20.46
CA GLU A 45 -21.05 15.61 21.86
C GLU A 45 -22.28 15.46 22.77
N ARG A 46 -22.17 14.57 23.76
CA ARG A 46 -23.13 14.45 24.86
C ARG A 46 -22.68 15.30 26.05
N ASP A 47 -23.66 15.80 26.82
CA ASP A 47 -23.38 16.61 28.01
C ASP A 47 -22.64 15.83 29.10
N SER A 48 -22.92 14.53 29.22
CA SER A 48 -22.31 13.64 30.21
C SER A 48 -21.09 12.91 29.63
N PRO A 49 -19.88 13.10 30.20
CA PRO A 49 -18.69 12.33 29.80
C PRO A 49 -18.83 10.82 29.99
N LEU A 50 -19.65 10.40 30.97
CA LEU A 50 -19.96 9.00 31.21
C LEU A 50 -20.79 8.42 30.05
N GLU A 51 -21.88 9.10 29.67
CA GLU A 51 -22.75 8.66 28.57
C GLU A 51 -22.03 8.71 27.21
N GLN A 52 -21.18 9.72 27.01
CA GLN A 52 -20.31 9.81 25.82
C GLN A 52 -19.42 8.56 25.73
N LEU A 53 -18.68 8.25 26.79
CA LEU A 53 -17.76 7.11 26.78
C LEU A 53 -18.48 5.75 26.67
N GLU A 54 -19.69 5.62 27.23
CA GLU A 54 -20.52 4.42 27.03
C GLU A 54 -20.94 4.26 25.57
N THR A 55 -21.39 5.34 24.93
CA THR A 55 -21.80 5.35 23.53
C THR A 55 -20.62 5.02 22.61
N ASP A 56 -19.47 5.67 22.83
CA ASP A 56 -18.26 5.46 22.04
C ASP A 56 -17.73 4.03 22.18
N LEU A 57 -17.78 3.48 23.40
CA LEU A 57 -17.38 2.11 23.67
C LEU A 57 -18.28 1.10 22.95
N ALA A 58 -19.60 1.29 23.00
CA ALA A 58 -20.55 0.45 22.29
C ALA A 58 -20.32 0.53 20.76
N ALA A 59 -20.16 1.74 20.22
CA ALA A 59 -19.87 1.94 18.80
C ALA A 59 -18.57 1.26 18.36
N ALA A 60 -17.52 1.32 19.18
CA ALA A 60 -16.26 0.65 18.91
C ALA A 60 -16.40 -0.89 18.93
N GLN A 61 -17.16 -1.44 19.89
CA GLN A 61 -17.39 -2.90 20.00
C GLN A 61 -18.25 -3.45 18.85
N GLU A 62 -19.17 -2.64 18.33
CA GLU A 62 -20.03 -2.98 17.20
C GLU A 62 -19.39 -2.69 15.83
N GLY A 63 -18.16 -2.14 15.80
CA GLY A 63 -17.45 -1.82 14.56
C GLY A 63 -18.01 -0.61 13.80
N ARG A 64 -18.79 0.26 14.46
CA ARG A 64 -19.38 1.49 13.89
C ARG A 64 -18.41 2.68 13.80
N VAL A 65 -17.13 2.48 14.09
CA VAL A 65 -16.07 3.51 14.09
C VAL A 65 -15.27 3.58 12.78
N ARG A 66 -15.92 3.34 11.64
CA ARG A 66 -15.24 3.24 10.32
C ARG A 66 -14.52 4.52 9.91
N TRP A 67 -14.98 5.69 10.35
CA TRP A 67 -14.32 6.98 10.17
C TRP A 67 -12.87 6.98 10.66
N GLN A 68 -12.58 6.24 11.74
CA GLN A 68 -11.24 6.18 12.33
C GLN A 68 -10.25 5.52 11.36
N SER A 69 -10.71 4.58 10.55
CA SER A 69 -9.85 3.90 9.56
C SER A 69 -9.39 4.87 8.45
N ILE A 70 -10.18 5.88 8.12
CA ILE A 70 -9.85 6.93 7.14
C ILE A 70 -8.81 7.86 7.75
N LEU A 71 -9.07 8.38 8.95
CA LEU A 71 -8.12 9.23 9.67
C LEU A 71 -6.78 8.50 9.90
N ASN A 72 -6.83 7.23 10.29
CA ASN A 72 -5.64 6.39 10.44
C ASN A 72 -4.86 6.24 9.13
N GLY A 73 -5.57 6.10 8.01
CA GLY A 73 -5.01 6.04 6.66
C GLY A 73 -4.23 7.28 6.23
N THR A 74 -4.38 8.43 6.91
CA THR A 74 -3.63 9.65 6.59
C THR A 74 -2.20 9.66 7.13
N ALA A 75 -1.82 8.74 8.04
CA ALA A 75 -0.47 8.68 8.63
C ALA A 75 0.70 8.79 7.64
N PRO A 76 0.71 8.09 6.48
CA PRO A 76 1.81 8.21 5.52
C PRO A 76 1.85 9.55 4.78
N VAL A 77 0.73 10.28 4.69
CA VAL A 77 0.58 11.48 3.84
C VAL A 77 0.37 12.78 4.60
N ILE A 78 0.15 12.74 5.92
CA ILE A 78 -0.23 13.91 6.71
C ILE A 78 0.79 15.05 6.68
N GLU A 79 2.09 14.73 6.64
CA GLU A 79 3.13 15.76 6.52
C GLU A 79 3.10 16.46 5.15
N ARG A 80 2.73 15.73 4.10
CA ARG A 80 2.59 16.26 2.73
C ARG A 80 1.41 17.20 2.64
N TYR A 81 0.28 16.80 3.23
CA TYR A 81 -0.90 17.67 3.37
C TYR A 81 -0.57 18.94 4.13
N TRP A 82 0.12 18.83 5.27
CA TRP A 82 0.50 19.97 6.08
C TRP A 82 1.43 20.94 5.34
N ASN A 83 2.42 20.40 4.63
CA ASN A 83 3.38 21.18 3.88
C ASN A 83 2.77 21.88 2.64
N SER A 84 1.64 21.39 2.12
CA SER A 84 0.92 22.07 1.04
C SER A 84 0.00 23.20 1.52
N LEU A 85 -0.21 23.34 2.83
CA LEU A 85 -1.02 24.43 3.39
C LEU A 85 -0.24 25.75 3.41
N SER A 86 -0.92 26.84 3.06
CA SER A 86 -0.40 28.19 3.32
C SER A 86 -0.23 28.42 4.84
N PRO A 87 0.66 29.34 5.27
CA PRO A 87 0.81 29.68 6.69
C PRO A 87 -0.52 30.07 7.37
N THR A 88 -1.36 30.83 6.67
CA THR A 88 -2.71 31.22 7.16
C THR A 88 -3.61 30.00 7.32
N SER A 89 -3.56 29.04 6.39
CA SER A 89 -4.32 27.80 6.48
C SER A 89 -3.82 26.88 7.59
N GLN A 90 -2.50 26.79 7.79
CA GLN A 90 -1.90 26.08 8.92
C GLN A 90 -2.38 26.67 10.25
N GLN A 91 -2.35 28.00 10.39
CA GLN A 91 -2.85 28.68 11.59
C GLN A 91 -4.35 28.40 11.81
N LEU A 92 -5.18 28.55 10.78
CA LEU A 92 -6.60 28.26 10.85
C LEU A 92 -6.86 26.80 11.26
N PHE A 93 -6.08 25.86 10.71
CA PHE A 93 -6.14 24.45 11.09
C PHE A 93 -5.85 24.27 12.59
N MET A 94 -4.77 24.86 13.08
CA MET A 94 -4.39 24.78 14.49
C MET A 94 -5.45 25.36 15.43
N GLU A 95 -6.08 26.47 15.03
CA GLU A 95 -7.08 27.17 15.84
C GLU A 95 -8.45 26.49 15.84
N LYS A 96 -8.88 25.91 14.72
CA LYS A 96 -10.26 25.45 14.53
C LYS A 96 -10.42 23.94 14.47
N PHE A 97 -9.43 23.22 13.96
CA PHE A 97 -9.58 21.80 13.58
C PHE A 97 -8.65 20.85 14.34
N ASN A 98 -7.52 21.33 14.88
CA ASN A 98 -6.53 20.50 15.54
C ASN A 98 -7.10 19.70 16.73
N SER A 99 -7.94 20.29 17.59
CA SER A 99 -8.51 19.57 18.73
C SER A 99 -9.37 18.39 18.28
N ALA A 100 -10.28 18.60 17.33
CA ALA A 100 -11.10 17.52 16.77
C ALA A 100 -10.24 16.46 16.09
N TRP A 101 -9.24 16.88 15.29
CA TRP A 101 -8.29 15.97 14.66
C TRP A 101 -7.61 15.06 15.68
N MET A 102 -7.06 15.64 16.76
CA MET A 102 -6.35 14.88 17.79
C MET A 102 -7.30 13.93 18.53
N THR A 103 -8.52 14.36 18.86
CA THR A 103 -9.53 13.51 19.53
C THR A 103 -9.86 12.26 18.70
N TYR A 104 -10.18 12.43 17.42
CA TYR A 104 -10.65 11.33 16.59
C TYR A 104 -9.49 10.45 16.09
N ARG A 105 -8.35 11.06 15.73
CA ARG A 105 -7.19 10.30 15.23
C ARG A 105 -6.53 9.44 16.31
N HIS A 106 -6.67 9.80 17.58
CA HIS A 106 -6.09 9.11 18.74
C HIS A 106 -7.14 8.52 19.69
N ALA A 107 -8.19 7.91 19.13
CA ALA A 107 -9.21 7.28 19.95
C ALA A 107 -8.64 6.25 20.93
N MET A 108 -9.20 6.22 22.14
CA MET A 108 -8.76 5.39 23.24
C MET A 108 -8.99 3.88 22.94
N PRO A 109 -8.03 2.99 23.23
CA PRO A 109 -8.25 1.55 23.12
C PRO A 109 -9.40 1.05 24.02
N ILE A 110 -10.19 0.09 23.54
CA ILE A 110 -11.36 -0.48 24.26
C ILE A 110 -11.03 -0.90 25.70
N LYS A 111 -9.87 -1.53 25.93
CA LYS A 111 -9.43 -1.95 27.26
C LYS A 111 -9.26 -0.75 28.22
N ASN A 112 -8.72 0.35 27.71
CA ASN A 112 -8.53 1.58 28.48
C ASN A 112 -9.87 2.29 28.70
N ALA A 113 -10.72 2.36 27.68
CA ALA A 113 -12.06 2.94 27.77
C ALA A 113 -12.89 2.24 28.86
N LYS A 114 -12.88 0.89 28.91
CA LYS A 114 -13.53 0.11 29.97
C LYS A 114 -13.02 0.47 31.37
N ARG A 115 -11.71 0.68 31.54
CA ARG A 115 -11.11 1.05 32.81
C ARG A 115 -11.52 2.46 33.24
N VAL A 116 -11.43 3.43 32.32
CA VAL A 116 -11.85 4.83 32.57
C VAL A 116 -13.34 4.88 32.91
N LEU A 117 -14.18 4.19 32.14
CA LEU A 117 -15.62 4.12 32.38
C LEU A 117 -15.95 3.55 33.77
N ASN A 118 -15.24 2.50 34.21
CA ASN A 118 -15.42 1.94 35.55
C ASN A 118 -15.01 2.94 36.66
N LEU A 119 -13.96 3.75 36.45
CA LEU A 119 -13.58 4.80 37.39
C LEU A 119 -14.65 5.91 37.46
N LEU A 120 -15.21 6.32 36.31
CA LEU A 120 -16.32 7.27 36.24
C LEU A 120 -17.55 6.73 36.98
N LYS A 121 -17.97 5.48 36.71
CA LYS A 121 -19.11 4.83 37.38
C LYS A 121 -18.95 4.72 38.89
N LYS A 122 -17.72 4.48 39.36
CA LYS A 122 -17.38 4.42 40.79
C LYS A 122 -17.13 5.79 41.41
N SER A 123 -17.29 6.89 40.65
CA SER A 123 -16.97 8.26 41.08
C SER A 123 -15.53 8.42 41.59
N GLN A 124 -14.60 7.58 41.12
CA GLN A 124 -13.15 7.70 41.40
C GLN A 124 -12.44 8.61 40.40
N LEU A 125 -13.13 8.99 39.32
CA LEU A 125 -12.69 9.93 38.32
C LEU A 125 -13.83 10.91 38.04
N GLN A 126 -13.52 12.19 37.94
CA GLN A 126 -14.44 13.24 37.53
C GLN A 126 -13.83 14.00 36.36
N VAL A 127 -14.65 14.31 35.36
CA VAL A 127 -14.26 15.14 34.21
C VAL A 127 -14.93 16.51 34.38
N VAL A 128 -14.12 17.56 34.36
CA VAL A 128 -14.57 18.95 34.49
C VAL A 128 -13.90 19.80 33.41
N ARG A 129 -14.57 20.86 32.97
CA ARG A 129 -13.98 21.84 32.05
C ARG A 129 -13.28 22.92 32.87
N GLY A 130 -12.10 23.37 32.44
CA GLY A 130 -11.33 24.43 33.11
C GLY A 130 -10.37 25.08 32.14
N ASP A 131 -9.87 26.27 32.48
CA ASP A 131 -9.04 27.09 31.59
C ASP A 131 -7.65 27.42 32.13
N SER A 132 -7.43 27.27 33.43
CA SER A 132 -6.21 27.71 34.09
C SER A 132 -5.92 26.96 35.39
N ILE A 133 -4.63 26.79 35.66
CA ILE A 133 -4.08 26.22 36.89
C ILE A 133 -3.05 27.21 37.42
N SER A 134 -3.09 27.49 38.72
CA SER A 134 -2.13 28.35 39.42
C SER A 134 -1.51 27.60 40.61
N TRP A 135 -0.35 28.08 41.07
CA TRP A 135 0.37 27.51 42.20
C TRP A 135 0.76 28.61 43.20
N ASP A 136 0.32 28.47 44.44
CA ASP A 136 0.64 29.38 45.56
C ASP A 136 1.07 28.63 46.83
N GLY A 137 1.53 27.37 46.66
CA GLY A 137 1.76 26.40 47.74
C GLY A 137 0.80 25.20 47.66
N MET A 138 -0.31 25.36 46.92
CA MET A 138 -1.20 24.29 46.48
C MET A 138 -1.63 24.59 45.03
N PHE A 139 -1.92 23.57 44.22
CA PHE A 139 -2.44 23.81 42.88
C PHE A 139 -3.91 24.17 42.96
N LYS A 140 -4.30 25.25 42.28
CA LYS A 140 -5.69 25.71 42.20
C LYS A 140 -6.11 25.77 40.74
N ALA A 141 -7.08 24.93 40.38
CA ALA A 141 -7.67 24.89 39.04
C ALA A 141 -9.05 25.55 39.05
N LYS A 142 -9.29 26.49 38.14
CA LYS A 142 -10.62 27.06 37.93
C LYS A 142 -11.40 26.17 36.97
N THR A 143 -12.50 25.61 37.44
CA THR A 143 -13.27 24.64 36.65
C THR A 143 -14.77 24.91 36.69
N SER A 144 -15.53 24.22 35.84
CA SER A 144 -16.98 24.22 35.82
C SER A 144 -17.62 23.67 37.09
N ALA A 145 -16.86 22.94 37.92
CA ALA A 145 -17.30 22.45 39.23
C ALA A 145 -16.86 23.37 40.39
N GLY A 146 -16.28 24.53 40.08
CA GLY A 146 -15.68 25.44 41.05
C GLY A 146 -14.16 25.35 41.09
N VAL A 147 -13.55 25.90 42.14
CA VAL A 147 -12.11 25.86 42.35
C VAL A 147 -11.74 24.51 42.95
N LEU A 148 -10.87 23.77 42.26
CA LEU A 148 -10.30 22.52 42.75
C LEU A 148 -8.90 22.78 43.30
N GLU A 149 -8.67 22.37 44.53
CA GLU A 149 -7.36 22.48 45.19
C GLU A 149 -6.72 21.11 45.35
N THR A 150 -5.45 20.97 44.96
CA THR A 150 -4.73 19.69 45.03
C THR A 150 -3.23 19.90 45.25
N PRO A 151 -2.55 19.03 46.01
CA PRO A 151 -1.10 19.07 46.14
C PRO A 151 -0.36 18.60 44.88
N TYR A 152 -1.02 17.87 43.98
CA TYR A 152 -0.41 17.29 42.79
C TYR A 152 -1.18 17.61 41.52
N VAL A 153 -0.45 17.93 40.46
CA VAL A 153 -0.96 18.06 39.09
C VAL A 153 -0.10 17.20 38.18
N VAL A 154 -0.74 16.44 37.31
CA VAL A 154 -0.08 15.70 36.23
C VAL A 154 -0.48 16.35 34.92
N GLU A 155 0.48 16.95 34.22
CA GLU A 155 0.25 17.51 32.89
C GLU A 155 0.12 16.37 31.86
N ALA A 156 -1.04 16.29 31.21
CA ALA A 156 -1.34 15.30 30.18
C ALA A 156 -1.85 15.96 28.87
N THR A 157 -1.44 17.20 28.62
CA THR A 157 -1.86 18.04 27.47
C THR A 157 -0.97 17.86 26.23
N GLY A 158 0.02 16.97 26.30
CA GLY A 158 0.99 16.73 25.23
C GLY A 158 2.28 17.55 25.40
N GLN A 159 3.19 17.42 24.45
CA GLN A 159 4.49 18.10 24.53
C GLN A 159 4.39 19.54 24.01
N GLU A 160 4.96 20.50 24.75
CA GLU A 160 5.07 21.88 24.29
C GLU A 160 5.95 21.95 23.03
N SER A 161 5.48 22.69 22.05
CA SER A 161 6.16 22.89 20.78
C SER A 161 6.31 24.37 20.43
N HIS A 162 5.55 25.28 21.03
CA HIS A 162 5.75 26.71 20.82
C HIS A 162 7.06 27.12 21.47
N PHE A 163 8.03 27.45 20.62
CA PHE A 163 9.40 27.76 21.04
C PHE A 163 9.47 28.75 22.21
N ASN A 164 8.66 29.81 22.17
CA ASN A 164 8.63 30.88 23.17
C ASN A 164 8.20 30.40 24.57
N ARG A 165 7.55 29.24 24.67
CA ARG A 165 7.08 28.64 25.94
C ARG A 165 8.03 27.56 26.45
N ILE A 166 8.97 27.09 25.62
CA ILE A 166 9.94 26.07 26.02
C ILE A 166 11.07 26.72 26.83
N ASN A 167 11.16 26.37 28.12
CA ASN A 167 12.22 26.86 28.98
C ASN A 167 13.51 26.02 28.87
N SER A 168 14.19 26.10 27.72
CA SER A 168 15.47 25.40 27.48
C SER A 168 16.60 26.38 27.17
N PRO A 169 17.66 26.47 28.02
CA PRO A 169 18.83 27.31 27.75
C PRO A 169 19.53 26.97 26.42
N LEU A 170 19.58 25.68 26.06
CA LEU A 170 20.18 25.21 24.81
C LEU A 170 19.43 25.79 23.60
N LEU A 171 18.11 25.67 23.57
CA LEU A 171 17.28 26.16 22.47
C LEU A 171 17.37 27.68 22.34
N LYS A 172 17.28 28.40 23.47
CA LYS A 172 17.43 29.86 23.50
C LYS A 172 18.79 30.30 22.95
N SER A 173 19.88 29.63 23.35
CA SER A 173 21.21 29.94 22.82
C SER A 173 21.35 29.58 21.35
N ALA A 174 20.75 28.50 20.87
CA ALA A 174 20.84 28.08 19.48
C ALA A 174 20.15 29.08 18.55
N VAL A 175 18.97 29.60 18.95
CA VAL A 175 18.29 30.68 18.21
C VAL A 175 19.08 31.99 18.26
N ALA A 176 19.58 32.39 19.44
CA ALA A 176 20.39 33.60 19.56
C ALA A 176 21.66 33.57 18.68
N LYS A 177 22.20 32.38 18.42
CA LYS A 177 23.37 32.15 17.55
C LYS A 177 23.00 31.90 16.08
N GLY A 178 21.72 31.94 15.72
CA GLY A 178 21.25 31.69 14.34
C GLY A 178 21.36 30.23 13.89
N LEU A 179 21.54 29.27 14.80
CA LEU A 179 21.60 27.84 14.48
C LEU A 179 20.20 27.23 14.28
N LEU A 180 19.18 27.82 14.89
CA LEU A 180 17.77 27.44 14.77
C LEU A 180 16.94 28.69 14.47
N THR A 181 15.88 28.51 13.68
CA THR A 181 14.90 29.57 13.40
C THR A 181 13.54 29.10 13.91
N PRO A 182 12.86 29.80 14.84
CA PRO A 182 11.52 29.42 15.29
C PRO A 182 10.52 29.39 14.13
N HIS A 183 9.62 28.40 14.12
CA HIS A 183 8.56 28.28 13.13
C HIS A 183 7.23 28.82 13.68
N ALA A 184 6.46 29.56 12.86
CA ALA A 184 5.22 30.23 13.30
C ALA A 184 4.17 29.26 13.86
N ALA A 185 3.99 28.09 13.22
CA ALA A 185 3.09 27.03 13.69
C ALA A 185 3.63 26.21 14.90
N GLY A 186 4.77 26.60 15.46
CA GLY A 186 5.47 25.92 16.57
C GLY A 186 6.71 25.17 16.10
N GLY A 187 7.66 24.97 17.00
CA GLY A 187 8.92 24.29 16.74
C GLY A 187 9.94 25.23 16.09
N VAL A 188 10.80 24.63 15.26
CA VAL A 188 11.82 25.31 14.47
C VAL A 188 11.69 24.94 13.00
N VAL A 189 12.17 25.82 12.12
CA VAL A 189 12.25 25.58 10.68
C VAL A 189 13.35 24.54 10.43
N VAL A 190 12.98 23.50 9.68
CA VAL A 190 13.91 22.50 9.15
C VAL A 190 13.63 22.34 7.66
N ASP A 191 14.63 21.91 6.90
CA ASP A 191 14.42 21.42 5.55
C ASP A 191 13.43 20.25 5.58
N PHE A 192 12.40 20.32 4.75
CA PHE A 192 11.33 19.33 4.75
C PHE A 192 11.89 17.94 4.47
N GLN A 193 12.91 17.78 3.63
CA GLN A 193 13.39 16.47 3.21
C GLN A 193 14.43 15.85 4.16
N SER A 194 15.43 16.61 4.54
CA SER A 194 16.60 16.19 5.30
C SER A 194 16.48 16.43 6.81
N LEU A 195 15.48 17.20 7.26
CA LEU A 195 15.30 17.62 8.65
C LEU A 195 16.47 18.48 9.18
N GLN A 196 17.28 19.04 8.27
CA GLN A 196 18.39 19.91 8.61
C GLN A 196 17.87 21.31 8.99
N ALA A 197 18.22 21.80 10.17
CA ALA A 197 17.90 23.16 10.62
C ALA A 197 18.99 24.17 10.20
N SER A 198 20.25 23.75 10.30
CA SER A 198 21.42 24.47 9.82
C SER A 198 22.53 23.47 9.51
N LYS A 199 23.63 23.91 8.88
CA LYS A 199 24.70 23.01 8.43
C LYS A 199 25.21 22.13 9.58
N GLY A 200 25.03 20.81 9.45
CA GLY A 200 25.45 19.83 10.45
C GLY A 200 24.54 19.71 11.69
N LEU A 201 23.44 20.47 11.76
CA LEU A 201 22.46 20.39 12.84
C LEU A 201 21.10 19.93 12.30
N TYR A 202 20.64 18.80 12.84
CA TYR A 202 19.38 18.17 12.47
C TYR A 202 18.43 18.15 13.67
N VAL A 203 17.14 18.29 13.42
CA VAL A 203 16.10 18.30 14.45
C VAL A 203 14.99 17.36 14.03
N MET A 204 14.45 16.57 14.97
CA MET A 204 13.34 15.65 14.74
C MET A 204 12.39 15.64 15.94
N GLY A 205 11.20 15.04 15.78
CA GLY A 205 10.19 14.98 16.83
C GLY A 205 9.43 16.29 17.01
N SER A 206 8.91 16.56 18.22
CA SER A 206 8.01 17.70 18.53
C SER A 206 8.52 19.07 18.13
N LEU A 207 9.85 19.29 18.12
CA LEU A 207 10.45 20.55 17.67
C LEU A 207 10.28 20.78 16.16
N THR A 208 9.86 19.78 15.39
CA THR A 208 9.62 19.92 13.94
C THR A 208 8.14 20.03 13.58
N ARG A 209 7.25 20.19 14.59
CA ARG A 209 5.79 20.29 14.40
C ARG A 209 5.40 21.37 13.39
N GLY A 210 6.12 22.48 13.35
CA GLY A 210 5.85 23.55 12.39
C GLY A 210 5.99 23.11 10.94
N THR A 211 6.99 22.28 10.65
CA THR A 211 7.27 21.78 9.30
C THR A 211 6.49 20.48 8.98
N HIS A 212 6.23 19.62 9.98
CA HIS A 212 5.68 18.28 9.75
C HIS A 212 4.34 17.99 10.43
N PHE A 213 3.83 18.85 11.32
CA PHE A 213 2.59 18.74 12.12
C PHE A 213 2.44 17.50 13.03
N TYR A 214 2.61 16.29 12.50
CA TYR A 214 2.36 15.02 13.17
C TYR A 214 3.66 14.27 13.47
N VAL A 215 4.30 14.62 14.58
CA VAL A 215 5.73 14.28 14.84
C VAL A 215 5.98 13.53 16.14
N SER A 216 4.92 13.10 16.82
CA SER A 216 5.00 12.38 18.11
C SER A 216 4.83 10.87 17.98
N ALA A 217 4.34 10.37 16.84
CA ALA A 217 4.12 8.96 16.62
C ALA A 217 5.44 8.23 16.29
N THR A 218 5.62 7.03 16.83
CA THR A 218 6.87 6.25 16.72
C THR A 218 7.28 5.99 15.27
N ASP A 219 6.32 5.69 14.40
CA ASP A 219 6.53 5.49 12.96
C ASP A 219 7.05 6.75 12.28
N ARG A 220 6.53 7.93 12.64
CA ARG A 220 7.00 9.21 12.09
C ARG A 220 8.39 9.57 12.58
N VAL A 221 8.68 9.36 13.86
CA VAL A 221 10.02 9.57 14.44
C VAL A 221 11.04 8.64 13.78
N ALA A 222 10.69 7.37 13.55
CA ALA A 222 11.56 6.44 12.81
C ALA A 222 11.80 6.89 11.36
N ALA A 223 10.76 7.38 10.66
CA ALA A 223 10.88 7.92 9.32
C ALA A 223 11.79 9.17 9.27
N HIS A 224 11.70 10.07 10.25
CA HIS A 224 12.58 11.24 10.38
C HIS A 224 14.04 10.81 10.61
N ALA A 225 14.28 9.85 11.50
CA ALA A 225 15.62 9.32 11.74
C ALA A 225 16.24 8.71 10.46
N SER A 226 15.45 7.96 9.68
CA SER A 226 15.90 7.42 8.39
C SER A 226 16.28 8.51 7.39
N ARG A 227 15.52 9.60 7.32
CA ARG A 227 15.81 10.74 6.43
C ARG A 227 17.08 11.48 6.84
N ILE A 228 17.28 11.68 8.14
CA ILE A 228 18.53 12.26 8.67
C ILE A 228 19.70 11.35 8.33
N ALA A 229 19.58 10.03 8.56
CA ALA A 229 20.63 9.07 8.22
C ALA A 229 21.01 9.14 6.73
N LYS A 230 20.02 9.17 5.83
CA LYS A 230 20.24 9.33 4.38
C LYS A 230 20.93 10.65 4.04
N SER A 231 20.53 11.74 4.69
CA SER A 231 21.20 13.03 4.52
C SER A 231 22.67 12.99 4.97
N LEU A 232 22.96 12.28 6.06
CA LEU A 232 24.33 12.13 6.58
C LEU A 232 25.19 11.23 5.68
N THR A 233 24.61 10.18 5.08
CA THR A 233 25.31 9.27 4.15
C THR A 233 25.33 9.77 2.71
N SER A 234 24.71 10.93 2.42
CA SER A 234 24.53 11.46 1.06
C SER A 234 23.81 10.50 0.12
N GLU A 235 22.97 9.62 0.67
CA GLU A 235 22.09 8.77 -0.12
C GLU A 235 20.95 9.59 -0.72
N PRO A 236 20.59 9.38 -2.00
CA PRO A 236 19.46 10.05 -2.60
C PRO A 236 18.17 9.66 -1.90
N PHE A 237 17.32 10.64 -1.66
CA PHE A 237 16.01 10.39 -1.08
C PHE A 237 15.11 9.66 -2.08
N SER A 238 14.34 8.71 -1.56
CA SER A 238 13.35 7.99 -2.34
C SER A 238 12.08 8.81 -2.44
N SER A 239 11.57 8.99 -3.65
CA SER A 239 10.23 9.51 -3.90
C SER A 239 9.15 8.44 -3.69
N HIS A 240 7.94 8.89 -3.36
CA HIS A 240 6.77 8.01 -3.22
C HIS A 240 6.13 7.77 -4.59
N LEU A 241 6.53 6.68 -5.25
CA LEU A 241 5.98 6.31 -6.55
C LEU A 241 4.55 5.75 -6.46
N HIS A 242 3.72 6.13 -7.41
CA HIS A 242 2.46 5.46 -7.73
C HIS A 242 2.73 4.43 -8.82
N THR A 243 2.60 3.15 -8.49
CA THR A 243 3.02 2.03 -9.34
C THR A 243 1.82 1.31 -9.90
N ALA A 244 1.62 1.36 -11.22
CA ALA A 244 0.65 0.51 -11.89
C ALA A 244 1.22 -0.90 -12.04
N ILE A 245 0.50 -1.91 -11.57
CA ILE A 245 0.83 -3.32 -11.76
C ILE A 245 -0.22 -3.89 -12.71
N PHE A 246 0.22 -4.29 -13.89
CA PHE A 246 -0.59 -4.96 -14.88
C PHE A 246 -0.61 -6.46 -14.58
N VAL A 247 -1.78 -6.96 -14.21
CA VAL A 247 -2.00 -8.36 -13.82
C VAL A 247 -2.79 -9.04 -14.94
N GLY A 248 -2.28 -10.16 -15.46
CA GLY A 248 -2.95 -10.95 -16.48
C GLY A 248 -4.09 -11.80 -15.91
N GLY A 249 -4.77 -12.55 -16.78
CA GLY A 249 -5.77 -13.54 -16.35
C GLY A 249 -5.17 -14.79 -15.70
N ASP A 250 -3.86 -14.96 -15.76
CA ASP A 250 -3.13 -16.17 -15.36
C ASP A 250 -2.82 -16.25 -13.86
N LEU A 251 -2.65 -17.48 -13.38
CA LEU A 251 -2.30 -17.75 -11.98
C LEU A 251 -0.97 -17.11 -11.54
N VAL A 252 0.03 -17.08 -12.41
CA VAL A 252 1.37 -16.59 -12.05
C VAL A 252 1.36 -15.10 -11.71
N SER A 253 0.78 -14.28 -12.59
CA SER A 253 0.71 -12.83 -12.35
C SER A 253 -0.08 -12.49 -11.08
N HIS A 254 -1.13 -13.25 -10.76
CA HIS A 254 -1.89 -13.11 -9.52
C HIS A 254 -1.08 -13.48 -8.27
N LEU A 255 -0.34 -14.60 -8.28
CA LEU A 255 0.53 -15.01 -7.17
C LEU A 255 1.67 -14.01 -6.94
N MET A 256 2.27 -13.51 -8.02
CA MET A 256 3.30 -12.48 -7.94
C MET A 256 2.76 -11.16 -7.39
N ALA A 257 1.61 -10.70 -7.89
CA ALA A 257 0.97 -9.47 -7.39
C ALA A 257 0.65 -9.57 -5.89
N SER A 258 0.23 -10.75 -5.41
CA SER A 258 -0.05 -11.02 -4.00
C SER A 258 1.13 -10.78 -3.07
N LYS A 259 2.35 -11.07 -3.56
CA LYS A 259 3.60 -10.87 -2.82
C LYS A 259 4.24 -9.51 -3.08
N LEU A 260 4.12 -8.97 -4.30
CA LEU A 260 4.71 -7.69 -4.67
C LEU A 260 4.02 -6.49 -4.02
N VAL A 261 2.68 -6.52 -3.88
CA VAL A 261 1.90 -5.41 -3.32
C VAL A 261 2.33 -5.06 -1.88
N PRO A 262 2.42 -6.02 -0.93
CA PRO A 262 2.89 -5.72 0.42
C PRO A 262 4.28 -5.11 0.46
N GLU A 263 5.21 -5.61 -0.35
CA GLU A 263 6.60 -5.12 -0.42
C GLU A 263 6.67 -3.68 -0.94
N LEU A 264 5.91 -3.35 -1.99
CA LEU A 264 5.82 -1.98 -2.50
C LEU A 264 5.26 -1.01 -1.45
N ILE A 265 4.23 -1.42 -0.71
CA ILE A 265 3.66 -0.62 0.38
C ILE A 265 4.68 -0.42 1.51
N GLN A 266 5.41 -1.46 1.87
CA GLN A 266 6.46 -1.40 2.89
C GLN A 266 7.61 -0.48 2.46
N ALA A 267 7.95 -0.46 1.18
CA ALA A 267 8.90 0.48 0.59
C ALA A 267 8.37 1.92 0.49
N GLY A 268 7.09 2.16 0.81
CA GLY A 268 6.46 3.47 0.79
C GLY A 268 5.88 3.89 -0.56
N HIS A 269 5.68 2.95 -1.47
CA HIS A 269 5.03 3.14 -2.77
C HIS A 269 3.51 2.87 -2.70
N VAL A 270 2.78 3.32 -3.72
CA VAL A 270 1.32 3.21 -3.81
C VAL A 270 0.97 2.32 -4.99
N PRO A 271 0.65 1.03 -4.78
CA PRO A 271 0.33 0.13 -5.87
C PRO A 271 -1.13 0.28 -6.34
N TYR A 272 -1.30 0.23 -7.66
CA TYR A 272 -2.57 0.23 -8.37
C TYR A 272 -2.62 -1.03 -9.24
N LEU A 273 -3.58 -1.92 -9.02
CA LEU A 273 -3.74 -3.13 -9.82
C LEU A 273 -4.67 -2.88 -11.00
N PHE A 274 -4.17 -3.09 -12.20
CA PHE A 274 -4.95 -3.07 -13.42
C PHE A 274 -5.03 -4.48 -14.00
N LEU A 275 -6.24 -5.02 -14.06
CA LEU A 275 -6.50 -6.37 -14.56
C LEU A 275 -6.65 -6.31 -16.08
N ALA A 276 -5.77 -6.98 -16.81
CA ALA A 276 -5.87 -7.08 -18.26
C ALA A 276 -7.01 -8.03 -18.65
N SER A 277 -7.72 -7.71 -19.75
CA SER A 277 -8.71 -8.63 -20.30
C SER A 277 -8.04 -9.91 -20.81
N SER A 278 -8.68 -11.05 -20.61
CA SER A 278 -8.23 -12.36 -21.10
C SER A 278 -7.90 -12.36 -22.60
N SER A 279 -8.65 -11.59 -23.40
CA SER A 279 -8.44 -11.43 -24.84
C SER A 279 -7.20 -10.62 -25.25
N ALA A 280 -6.66 -9.78 -24.35
CA ALA A 280 -5.48 -8.93 -24.53
C ALA A 280 -4.21 -9.54 -23.93
N SER A 281 -4.30 -10.50 -23.02
CA SER A 281 -3.15 -11.24 -22.46
C SER A 281 -2.60 -12.35 -23.37
N GLU A 282 -3.32 -12.67 -24.46
CA GLU A 282 -3.01 -13.82 -25.31
C GLU A 282 -2.34 -13.41 -26.62
N SER A 283 -1.08 -13.85 -26.80
CA SER A 283 -0.39 -13.71 -28.09
C SER A 283 -1.12 -14.52 -29.19
N LYS A 284 -1.00 -14.11 -30.46
CA LYS A 284 -1.54 -14.87 -31.62
C LYS A 284 -1.10 -16.35 -31.63
N LYS A 285 0.09 -16.65 -31.07
CA LYS A 285 0.63 -18.02 -30.93
C LYS A 285 -0.07 -18.83 -29.83
N GLN A 286 -0.50 -18.18 -28.73
CA GLN A 286 -1.26 -18.84 -27.66
C GLN A 286 -2.70 -19.16 -28.08
N LYS A 287 -3.36 -18.28 -28.85
CA LYS A 287 -4.73 -18.51 -29.35
C LYS A 287 -4.87 -19.79 -30.18
N GLY A 288 -3.85 -20.14 -30.98
CA GLY A 288 -3.85 -21.36 -31.78
C GLY A 288 -3.60 -22.65 -31.00
N ALA A 289 -3.01 -22.56 -29.81
CA ALA A 289 -2.67 -23.72 -28.98
C ALA A 289 -3.71 -23.95 -27.86
N LEU A 290 -4.37 -22.89 -27.37
CA LEU A 290 -5.58 -22.96 -26.52
C LEU A 290 -6.78 -23.54 -27.28
N SER A 291 -6.84 -23.39 -28.60
CA SER A 291 -7.88 -24.02 -29.45
C SER A 291 -7.66 -25.52 -29.68
N GLU A 292 -6.44 -26.03 -29.49
CA GLU A 292 -6.13 -27.48 -29.60
C GLU A 292 -6.25 -28.20 -28.24
N PHE A 293 -6.04 -27.50 -27.11
CA PHE A 293 -6.13 -28.04 -25.74
C PHE A 293 -6.97 -27.13 -24.82
N PRO A 294 -8.31 -27.24 -24.83
CA PRO A 294 -9.19 -26.40 -24.01
C PRO A 294 -8.96 -26.57 -22.50
N GLU A 295 -8.41 -27.70 -22.05
CA GLU A 295 -8.03 -27.98 -20.66
C GLU A 295 -7.03 -26.95 -20.13
N LEU A 296 -6.08 -26.55 -20.97
CA LEU A 296 -5.01 -25.65 -20.56
C LEU A 296 -5.54 -24.22 -20.38
N ALA A 297 -6.49 -23.80 -21.21
CA ALA A 297 -7.21 -22.55 -21.03
C ALA A 297 -7.99 -22.55 -19.71
N PHE A 298 -8.64 -23.67 -19.41
CA PHE A 298 -9.38 -23.85 -18.18
C PHE A 298 -8.48 -23.77 -16.94
N PHE A 299 -7.40 -24.54 -16.87
CA PHE A 299 -6.55 -24.61 -15.68
C PHE A 299 -5.69 -23.36 -15.45
N GLU A 300 -5.19 -22.70 -16.50
CA GLU A 300 -4.32 -21.52 -16.34
C GLU A 300 -5.11 -20.20 -16.16
N ASN A 301 -6.36 -20.14 -16.60
CA ASN A 301 -7.13 -18.89 -16.63
C ASN A 301 -8.54 -19.04 -16.03
N GLU A 302 -9.41 -19.87 -16.62
CA GLU A 302 -10.84 -19.89 -16.24
C GLU A 302 -11.05 -20.34 -14.80
N LEU A 303 -10.31 -21.34 -14.32
CA LEU A 303 -10.42 -21.85 -12.96
C LEU A 303 -10.15 -20.74 -11.94
N LEU A 304 -9.10 -19.94 -12.17
CA LEU A 304 -8.78 -18.80 -11.32
C LEU A 304 -9.83 -17.69 -11.41
N GLN A 305 -10.15 -17.24 -12.63
CA GLN A 305 -10.99 -16.07 -12.85
C GLN A 305 -12.45 -16.31 -12.50
N ASN A 306 -12.98 -17.50 -12.80
CA ASN A 306 -14.42 -17.80 -12.67
C ASN A 306 -14.76 -18.53 -11.37
N HIS A 307 -13.80 -19.19 -10.71
CA HIS A 307 -14.08 -20.00 -9.53
C HIS A 307 -13.28 -19.56 -8.30
N VAL A 308 -11.96 -19.40 -8.40
CA VAL A 308 -11.13 -19.03 -7.24
C VAL A 308 -11.37 -17.60 -6.77
N ILE A 309 -11.24 -16.61 -7.66
CA ILE A 309 -11.40 -15.19 -7.29
C ILE A 309 -12.82 -14.90 -6.80
N PRO A 310 -13.90 -15.38 -7.46
CA PRO A 310 -15.26 -15.18 -6.98
C PRO A 310 -15.53 -15.84 -5.62
N TYR A 311 -14.97 -17.03 -5.36
CA TYR A 311 -15.14 -17.72 -4.08
C TYR A 311 -14.69 -16.85 -2.90
N PHE A 312 -13.58 -16.11 -3.05
CA PHE A 312 -13.00 -15.28 -1.98
C PHE A 312 -13.43 -13.80 -2.00
N LYS A 313 -14.32 -13.37 -2.91
CA LYS A 313 -14.63 -11.95 -3.16
C LYS A 313 -14.96 -11.14 -1.90
N ASP A 314 -15.76 -11.71 -1.00
CA ASP A 314 -16.26 -11.03 0.21
C ASP A 314 -15.63 -11.60 1.49
N GLN A 315 -14.53 -12.35 1.35
CA GLN A 315 -13.87 -13.01 2.47
C GLN A 315 -12.54 -12.36 2.80
N ASN A 316 -12.24 -12.20 4.09
CA ASN A 316 -10.90 -11.79 4.52
C ASN A 316 -9.87 -12.87 4.18
N ALA A 317 -8.64 -12.45 3.90
CA ALA A 317 -7.56 -13.37 3.56
C ALA A 317 -7.06 -14.21 4.73
N GLU A 318 -7.31 -13.80 5.98
CA GLU A 318 -6.84 -14.50 7.19
C GLU A 318 -5.33 -14.79 7.11
N ASP A 319 -4.91 -16.06 7.20
CA ASP A 319 -3.53 -16.54 7.09
C ASP A 319 -3.20 -17.14 5.71
N ALA A 320 -4.02 -16.89 4.68
CA ALA A 320 -3.74 -17.33 3.32
C ALA A 320 -2.38 -16.80 2.83
N LYS A 321 -1.61 -17.66 2.16
CA LYS A 321 -0.24 -17.34 1.71
C LYS A 321 -0.22 -16.31 0.59
N SER A 322 -1.18 -16.40 -0.34
CA SER A 322 -1.31 -15.53 -1.51
C SER A 322 -2.75 -15.02 -1.63
N PRO A 323 -3.15 -13.99 -0.85
CA PRO A 323 -4.45 -13.37 -0.99
C PRO A 323 -4.78 -12.96 -2.45
N THR A 324 -6.05 -13.08 -2.84
CA THR A 324 -6.50 -12.63 -4.17
C THR A 324 -6.36 -11.11 -4.30
N VAL A 325 -6.31 -10.61 -5.54
CA VAL A 325 -6.25 -9.16 -5.81
C VAL A 325 -7.37 -8.36 -5.13
N ARG A 326 -8.59 -8.94 -5.01
CA ARG A 326 -9.71 -8.32 -4.31
C ARG A 326 -9.50 -8.26 -2.80
N GLN A 327 -8.93 -9.32 -2.22
CA GLN A 327 -8.55 -9.33 -0.81
C GLN A 327 -7.44 -8.33 -0.50
N LEU A 328 -6.46 -8.17 -1.41
CA LEU A 328 -5.43 -7.12 -1.31
C LEU A 328 -6.06 -5.72 -1.33
N ALA A 329 -7.03 -5.48 -2.23
CA ALA A 329 -7.79 -4.22 -2.29
C ALA A 329 -8.44 -3.88 -0.95
N SER A 330 -9.13 -4.86 -0.35
CA SER A 330 -9.79 -4.69 0.95
C SER A 330 -8.79 -4.47 2.09
N LYS A 331 -7.72 -5.28 2.15
CA LYS A 331 -6.72 -5.26 3.22
C LYS A 331 -5.88 -3.98 3.21
N TYR A 332 -5.42 -3.55 2.03
CA TYR A 332 -4.49 -2.44 1.89
C TYR A 332 -5.16 -1.15 1.44
N GLY A 333 -6.43 -1.19 1.01
CA GLY A 333 -7.13 -0.02 0.50
C GLY A 333 -6.58 0.47 -0.82
N ILE A 334 -6.11 -0.43 -1.68
CA ILE A 334 -5.54 -0.14 -3.01
C ILE A 334 -6.61 -0.25 -4.10
N LEU A 335 -6.36 0.39 -5.24
CA LEU A 335 -7.24 0.29 -6.40
C LEU A 335 -7.06 -1.07 -7.08
N VAL A 336 -8.18 -1.70 -7.45
CA VAL A 336 -8.22 -2.84 -8.38
C VAL A 336 -9.28 -2.56 -9.44
N GLN A 337 -8.84 -2.30 -10.66
CA GLN A 337 -9.70 -1.92 -11.78
C GLN A 337 -9.38 -2.77 -13.01
N GLN A 338 -10.37 -2.95 -13.90
CA GLN A 338 -10.11 -3.46 -15.24
C GLN A 338 -9.29 -2.45 -16.05
N LEU A 339 -8.32 -2.95 -16.79
CA LEU A 339 -7.52 -2.14 -17.71
C LEU A 339 -8.42 -1.68 -18.88
N PRO A 340 -8.38 -0.40 -19.27
CA PRO A 340 -9.02 0.04 -20.51
C PRO A 340 -8.55 -0.77 -21.72
N ALA A 341 -9.43 -0.96 -22.70
CA ALA A 341 -9.08 -1.70 -23.90
C ALA A 341 -7.96 -0.98 -24.68
N PRO A 342 -7.06 -1.70 -25.38
CA PRO A 342 -6.07 -1.08 -26.24
C PRO A 342 -6.71 -0.16 -27.29
N GLY A 343 -6.16 1.04 -27.52
CA GLY A 343 -6.76 2.04 -28.42
C GLY A 343 -7.80 2.94 -27.76
N ASP A 344 -8.18 2.67 -26.50
CA ASP A 344 -9.09 3.54 -25.75
C ASP A 344 -8.34 4.75 -25.19
N LYS A 345 -8.81 5.95 -25.54
CA LYS A 345 -8.29 7.23 -25.04
C LYS A 345 -8.35 7.32 -23.50
N SER A 346 -9.21 6.54 -22.86
CA SER A 346 -9.36 6.50 -21.40
C SER A 346 -8.13 5.93 -20.66
N PHE A 347 -7.20 5.22 -21.34
CA PHE A 347 -5.99 4.69 -20.69
C PHE A 347 -5.13 5.82 -20.11
N ALA A 348 -4.73 6.78 -20.95
CA ALA A 348 -3.86 7.87 -20.53
C ALA A 348 -4.55 8.77 -19.49
N GLU A 349 -5.86 8.96 -19.61
CA GLU A 349 -6.67 9.68 -18.62
C GLU A 349 -6.69 8.97 -17.27
N THR A 350 -6.89 7.64 -17.27
CA THR A 350 -6.89 6.81 -16.06
C THR A 350 -5.53 6.85 -15.37
N MET A 351 -4.44 6.63 -16.11
CA MET A 351 -3.09 6.67 -15.53
C MET A 351 -2.74 8.07 -15.02
N SER A 352 -3.14 9.13 -15.73
CA SER A 352 -2.94 10.52 -15.29
C SER A 352 -3.73 10.85 -14.03
N LYS A 353 -5.00 10.43 -13.95
CA LYS A 353 -5.85 10.60 -12.77
C LYS A 353 -5.23 9.99 -11.52
N HIS A 354 -4.63 8.81 -11.65
CA HIS A 354 -3.98 8.10 -10.55
C HIS A 354 -2.52 8.51 -10.33
N HIS A 355 -2.02 9.51 -11.07
CA HIS A 355 -0.64 10.01 -11.00
C HIS A 355 0.43 8.92 -11.16
N ILE A 356 0.21 7.95 -12.05
CA ILE A 356 1.10 6.80 -12.20
C ILE A 356 2.50 7.24 -12.69
N ASP A 357 3.52 6.82 -11.94
CA ASP A 357 4.93 7.12 -12.20
C ASP A 357 5.63 5.95 -12.91
N VAL A 358 5.30 4.72 -12.52
CA VAL A 358 5.94 3.48 -13.02
C VAL A 358 4.88 2.42 -13.32
N GLY A 359 5.02 1.76 -14.46
CA GLY A 359 4.22 0.61 -14.85
C GLY A 359 5.03 -0.68 -14.74
N LEU A 360 4.42 -1.72 -14.21
CA LEU A 360 5.01 -3.03 -13.97
C LEU A 360 4.15 -4.09 -14.66
N SER A 361 4.67 -4.71 -15.72
CA SER A 361 4.05 -5.89 -16.32
C SER A 361 4.75 -7.14 -15.84
N LEU A 362 3.97 -8.03 -15.23
CA LEU A 362 4.41 -9.33 -14.76
C LEU A 362 4.19 -10.35 -15.88
N ILE A 363 5.24 -11.09 -16.28
CA ILE A 363 5.43 -12.36 -17.05
C ILE A 363 4.41 -12.74 -18.16
N SER A 364 3.15 -12.35 -18.04
CA SER A 364 2.02 -12.78 -18.86
C SER A 364 1.15 -11.65 -19.43
N THR A 365 1.40 -10.38 -19.10
CA THR A 365 0.57 -9.28 -19.63
C THR A 365 1.22 -8.60 -20.83
N ASP A 366 0.61 -8.76 -22.01
CA ASP A 366 0.99 -7.96 -23.18
C ASP A 366 0.53 -6.51 -22.97
N ILE A 367 1.51 -5.61 -22.90
CA ILE A 367 1.31 -4.17 -22.70
C ILE A 367 2.05 -3.36 -23.77
N SER A 368 2.29 -3.97 -24.94
CA SER A 368 3.06 -3.38 -26.04
C SER A 368 2.30 -2.36 -26.89
N SER A 369 1.09 -1.97 -26.49
CA SER A 369 0.31 -0.98 -27.27
C SER A 369 0.94 0.41 -27.23
N ASP A 370 0.80 1.15 -28.32
CA ASP A 370 1.36 2.50 -28.47
C ASP A 370 0.85 3.47 -27.42
N ASP A 371 -0.41 3.35 -26.97
CA ASP A 371 -0.98 4.18 -25.92
C ASP A 371 -0.29 3.96 -24.57
N VAL A 372 0.01 2.70 -24.24
CA VAL A 372 0.71 2.32 -23.01
C VAL A 372 2.14 2.83 -23.05
N LEU A 373 2.86 2.53 -24.13
CA LEU A 373 4.24 2.98 -24.34
C LEU A 373 4.35 4.51 -24.39
N GLY A 374 3.35 5.18 -24.96
CA GLY A 374 3.24 6.63 -25.03
C GLY A 374 3.13 7.27 -23.65
N TYR A 375 2.29 6.73 -22.75
CA TYR A 375 2.16 7.26 -21.39
C TYR A 375 3.45 7.10 -20.58
N PHE A 376 4.13 5.96 -20.69
CA PHE A 376 5.38 5.66 -20.00
C PHE A 376 6.63 6.18 -20.74
N SER A 377 6.45 7.08 -21.70
CA SER A 377 7.57 7.80 -22.31
C SER A 377 8.13 8.88 -21.38
N ASN A 378 9.32 9.39 -21.71
CA ASN A 378 10.03 10.44 -20.96
C ASN A 378 10.48 10.00 -19.55
N ASN A 379 10.04 10.70 -18.50
CA ASN A 379 10.47 10.50 -17.11
C ASN A 379 9.77 9.34 -16.40
N LYS A 380 8.81 8.68 -17.06
CA LYS A 380 8.10 7.51 -16.53
C LYS A 380 8.74 6.24 -17.06
N LYS A 381 8.52 5.13 -16.35
CA LYS A 381 9.15 3.85 -16.68
C LYS A 381 8.12 2.75 -16.80
N LEU A 382 8.30 1.90 -17.81
CA LEU A 382 7.52 0.68 -17.98
C LEU A 382 8.47 -0.51 -17.90
N LEU A 383 8.34 -1.29 -16.84
CA LEU A 383 9.17 -2.45 -16.57
C LEU A 383 8.38 -3.70 -16.89
N HIS A 384 8.95 -4.58 -17.70
CA HIS A 384 8.39 -5.87 -18.05
C HIS A 384 9.31 -6.97 -17.55
N LEU A 385 8.79 -7.82 -16.67
CA LEU A 385 9.49 -9.02 -16.22
C LEU A 385 9.23 -10.15 -17.22
N HIS A 386 10.30 -10.67 -17.81
CA HIS A 386 10.27 -11.71 -18.83
C HIS A 386 11.00 -12.96 -18.36
N SER A 387 10.50 -14.13 -18.78
CA SER A 387 11.15 -15.41 -18.52
C SER A 387 11.85 -15.91 -19.77
N GLU A 388 13.18 -16.00 -19.73
CA GLU A 388 14.02 -16.26 -20.92
C GLU A 388 14.06 -17.74 -21.31
N ASN A 389 14.18 -18.64 -20.33
CA ASN A 389 14.38 -20.08 -20.58
C ASN A 389 13.16 -20.95 -20.24
N LEU A 390 12.03 -20.32 -19.94
CA LEU A 390 10.77 -21.01 -19.78
C LEU A 390 10.03 -20.91 -21.11
N SER A 391 9.92 -22.06 -21.79
CA SER A 391 9.34 -22.24 -23.12
C SER A 391 8.13 -21.35 -23.42
N SER A 392 7.84 -21.17 -24.71
CA SER A 392 6.66 -20.55 -25.35
C SER A 392 5.26 -20.67 -24.71
N TYR A 393 5.09 -21.45 -23.64
CA TYR A 393 3.90 -21.51 -22.78
C TYR A 393 4.13 -20.85 -21.41
N ARG A 394 3.29 -19.84 -21.11
CA ARG A 394 3.25 -19.09 -19.84
C ARG A 394 2.40 -19.85 -18.81
N GLY A 395 2.71 -19.72 -17.52
CA GLY A 395 1.90 -20.32 -16.45
C GLY A 395 2.68 -21.17 -15.45
N VAL A 396 1.97 -21.87 -14.57
CA VAL A 396 2.53 -22.82 -13.60
C VAL A 396 3.15 -24.03 -14.29
N MET A 397 2.56 -24.43 -15.43
CA MET A 397 3.07 -25.52 -16.25
C MET A 397 4.51 -25.29 -16.73
N SER A 398 4.94 -24.03 -16.88
CA SER A 398 6.30 -23.70 -17.31
C SER A 398 7.36 -24.21 -16.32
N ALA A 399 7.12 -24.05 -15.02
CA ALA A 399 8.04 -24.53 -13.99
C ALA A 399 8.02 -26.06 -13.86
N ALA A 400 6.84 -26.67 -13.97
CA ALA A 400 6.71 -28.13 -13.98
C ALA A 400 7.52 -28.75 -15.14
N ARG A 401 7.44 -28.15 -16.33
CA ARG A 401 8.18 -28.61 -17.52
C ARG A 401 9.68 -28.38 -17.40
N ALA A 402 10.12 -27.24 -16.86
CA ALA A 402 11.54 -26.99 -16.61
C ALA A 402 12.14 -28.07 -15.67
N MET A 403 11.41 -28.43 -14.62
CA MET A 403 11.82 -29.52 -13.73
C MET A 403 11.83 -30.88 -14.46
N LYS A 404 10.80 -31.19 -15.26
CA LYS A 404 10.71 -32.45 -16.03
C LYS A 404 11.82 -32.59 -17.07
N ASN A 405 12.17 -31.49 -17.75
CA ASN A 405 13.24 -31.40 -18.74
C ASN A 405 14.64 -31.36 -18.13
N LYS A 406 14.76 -31.38 -16.80
CA LYS A 406 16.02 -31.32 -16.04
C LYS A 406 16.83 -30.04 -16.31
N GLU A 407 16.13 -28.92 -16.48
CA GLU A 407 16.74 -27.60 -16.61
C GLU A 407 17.57 -27.24 -15.37
N SER A 408 18.78 -26.75 -15.54
CA SER A 408 19.63 -26.46 -14.37
C SER A 408 19.20 -25.20 -13.61
N HIS A 409 18.58 -24.23 -14.29
CA HIS A 409 18.23 -22.93 -13.73
C HIS A 409 16.91 -22.41 -14.30
N PHE A 410 16.29 -21.46 -13.60
CA PHE A 410 15.34 -20.49 -14.15
C PHE A 410 16.05 -19.19 -14.46
N VAL A 411 15.64 -18.50 -15.53
CA VAL A 411 16.22 -17.23 -15.96
C VAL A 411 15.12 -16.19 -16.13
N TYR A 412 15.23 -15.10 -15.36
CA TYR A 412 14.43 -13.91 -15.56
C TYR A 412 15.28 -12.78 -16.11
N SER A 413 14.68 -12.02 -17.02
CA SER A 413 15.15 -10.70 -17.40
C SER A 413 14.11 -9.65 -17.06
N LEU A 414 14.59 -8.51 -16.57
CA LEU A 414 13.77 -7.32 -16.43
C LEU A 414 14.10 -6.41 -17.60
N ARG A 415 13.07 -5.90 -18.27
CA ARG A 415 13.19 -5.10 -19.49
C ARG A 415 12.51 -3.75 -19.29
N GLU A 416 13.15 -2.67 -19.70
CA GLU A 416 12.52 -1.36 -19.84
C GLU A 416 11.90 -1.26 -21.24
N MET A 417 10.57 -1.19 -21.29
CA MET A 417 9.82 -1.09 -22.53
C MET A 417 9.84 0.36 -23.04
N LYS A 418 10.17 0.53 -24.32
CA LYS A 418 10.24 1.85 -24.99
C LYS A 418 9.55 1.77 -26.34
N HIS A 419 8.96 2.89 -26.77
CA HIS A 419 8.28 2.99 -28.05
C HIS A 419 9.16 2.62 -29.26
N SER A 420 10.48 2.81 -29.18
CA SER A 420 11.42 2.55 -30.26
C SER A 420 12.00 1.13 -30.31
N ALA A 421 11.69 0.25 -29.34
CA ALA A 421 12.30 -1.08 -29.24
C ALA A 421 11.23 -2.15 -28.98
N THR A 422 10.98 -3.02 -29.96
CA THR A 422 9.94 -4.07 -29.94
C THR A 422 10.07 -5.06 -28.77
N LEU A 423 11.27 -5.21 -28.19
CA LEU A 423 11.57 -6.13 -27.08
C LEU A 423 12.08 -5.42 -25.80
N GLY A 424 12.11 -4.09 -25.79
CA GLY A 424 12.66 -3.28 -24.69
C GLY A 424 14.18 -3.44 -24.50
N SER A 425 14.79 -2.58 -23.68
CA SER A 425 16.18 -2.73 -23.25
C SER A 425 16.26 -3.59 -21.99
N VAL A 426 17.10 -4.63 -21.99
CA VAL A 426 17.30 -5.48 -20.81
C VAL A 426 18.07 -4.70 -19.75
N ILE A 427 17.53 -4.60 -18.53
CA ILE A 427 18.11 -3.84 -17.42
C ILE A 427 18.71 -4.72 -16.32
N ASP A 428 18.24 -5.95 -16.18
CA ASP A 428 18.76 -6.93 -15.22
C ASP A 428 18.46 -8.34 -15.74
N ILE A 429 19.36 -9.29 -15.47
CA ILE A 429 19.20 -10.71 -15.79
C ILE A 429 19.69 -11.52 -14.60
N ARG A 430 18.84 -12.39 -14.08
CA ARG A 430 19.20 -13.24 -12.94
C ARG A 430 18.83 -14.69 -13.18
N LYS A 431 19.68 -15.57 -12.67
CA LYS A 431 19.51 -17.02 -12.72
C LYS A 431 19.24 -17.56 -11.32
N HIS A 432 18.34 -18.52 -11.22
CA HIS A 432 18.06 -19.26 -9.98
C HIS A 432 18.20 -20.75 -10.22
N ALA A 433 19.01 -21.46 -9.46
CA ALA A 433 19.17 -22.90 -9.63
C ALA A 433 17.87 -23.65 -9.26
N ILE A 434 17.54 -24.71 -10.00
CA ILE A 434 16.38 -25.54 -9.68
C ILE A 434 16.73 -26.48 -8.52
N ASP A 435 16.03 -26.36 -7.40
CA ASP A 435 16.14 -27.30 -6.28
C ASP A 435 15.15 -28.46 -6.46
N TYR A 436 15.64 -29.58 -6.99
CA TYR A 436 14.85 -30.79 -7.24
C TYR A 436 14.36 -31.50 -5.97
N SER A 437 14.80 -31.09 -4.78
CA SER A 437 14.24 -31.60 -3.52
C SER A 437 12.89 -30.96 -3.15
N LYS A 438 12.54 -29.83 -3.78
CA LYS A 438 11.32 -29.08 -3.52
C LYS A 438 10.17 -29.52 -4.42
N SER A 439 8.94 -29.29 -3.97
CA SER A 439 7.77 -29.41 -4.84
C SER A 439 7.76 -28.33 -5.93
N THR A 440 7.04 -28.56 -7.03
CA THR A 440 6.89 -27.58 -8.11
C THR A 440 6.45 -26.21 -7.61
N LEU A 441 5.46 -26.17 -6.71
CA LEU A 441 4.98 -24.92 -6.11
C LEU A 441 6.06 -24.19 -5.30
N ALA A 442 6.83 -24.93 -4.51
CA ALA A 442 7.91 -24.35 -3.71
C ALA A 442 9.02 -23.78 -4.61
N CYS A 443 9.40 -24.53 -5.66
CA CYS A 443 10.36 -24.08 -6.65
C CYS A 443 9.88 -22.82 -7.39
N MET A 444 8.61 -22.78 -7.79
CA MET A 444 8.02 -21.56 -8.40
C MET A 444 8.03 -20.37 -7.46
N ASN A 445 7.74 -20.59 -6.17
CA ASN A 445 7.73 -19.52 -5.19
C ASN A 445 9.11 -18.87 -5.04
N ASP A 446 10.19 -19.65 -5.11
CA ASP A 446 11.57 -19.14 -5.09
C ASP A 446 11.85 -18.29 -6.33
N VAL A 447 11.43 -18.76 -7.51
CA VAL A 447 11.63 -18.05 -8.77
C VAL A 447 10.82 -16.75 -8.80
N TYR A 448 9.56 -16.76 -8.34
CA TYR A 448 8.76 -15.55 -8.22
C TYR A 448 9.36 -14.55 -7.23
N ALA A 449 9.94 -15.03 -6.14
CA ALA A 449 10.66 -14.16 -5.20
C ALA A 449 11.85 -13.47 -5.89
N LEU A 450 12.59 -14.17 -6.75
CA LEU A 450 13.65 -13.57 -7.57
C LEU A 450 13.11 -12.46 -8.48
N GLY A 451 12.01 -12.73 -9.20
CA GLY A 451 11.39 -11.74 -10.08
C GLY A 451 10.86 -10.50 -9.35
N ILE A 452 10.25 -10.71 -8.17
CA ILE A 452 9.79 -9.64 -7.29
C ILE A 452 10.96 -8.79 -6.80
N ASP A 453 12.07 -9.41 -6.38
CA ASP A 453 13.26 -8.70 -5.94
C ASP A 453 13.89 -7.85 -7.08
N MET A 454 13.94 -8.39 -8.30
CA MET A 454 14.37 -7.63 -9.49
C MET A 454 13.50 -6.39 -9.70
N VAL A 455 12.18 -6.54 -9.63
CA VAL A 455 11.22 -5.43 -9.78
C VAL A 455 11.39 -4.40 -8.66
N LEU A 456 11.47 -4.83 -7.39
CA LEU A 456 11.65 -3.93 -6.24
C LEU A 456 12.97 -3.16 -6.32
N SER A 457 14.05 -3.83 -6.73
CA SER A 457 15.35 -3.18 -6.94
C SER A 457 15.26 -2.07 -7.99
N ALA A 458 14.62 -2.36 -9.13
CA ALA A 458 14.42 -1.38 -10.20
C ALA A 458 13.51 -0.22 -9.76
N VAL A 459 12.38 -0.49 -9.11
CA VAL A 459 11.49 0.55 -8.57
C VAL A 459 12.23 1.43 -7.56
N GLY A 460 13.08 0.85 -6.71
CA GLY A 460 13.92 1.59 -5.78
C GLY A 460 14.90 2.53 -6.48
N LYS A 461 15.54 2.09 -7.57
CA LYS A 461 16.39 2.96 -8.41
C LYS A 461 15.60 4.12 -9.01
N VAL A 462 14.44 3.82 -9.62
CA VAL A 462 13.56 4.86 -10.20
C VAL A 462 13.13 5.87 -9.14
N ALA A 463 12.79 5.39 -7.94
CA ALA A 463 12.34 6.25 -6.85
C ALA A 463 13.42 7.23 -6.38
N ARG A 464 14.70 6.84 -6.49
CA ARG A 464 15.87 7.67 -6.17
C ARG A 464 16.41 8.49 -7.36
N GLY A 465 15.78 8.37 -8.53
CA GLY A 465 16.23 9.02 -9.76
C GLY A 465 17.53 8.43 -10.33
N GLU A 466 17.86 7.19 -9.95
CA GLU A 466 19.04 6.47 -10.44
C GLU A 466 18.77 5.88 -11.83
N ASP A 467 19.83 5.77 -12.64
CA ASP A 467 19.73 5.07 -13.92
C ASP A 467 19.54 3.56 -13.70
N LEU A 468 18.64 2.97 -14.48
CA LEU A 468 18.41 1.52 -14.46
C LEU A 468 19.60 0.77 -15.07
N GLY A 469 20.30 1.41 -16.01
CA GLY A 469 21.37 0.80 -16.80
C GLY A 469 20.81 -0.10 -17.91
N ALA A 470 21.71 -0.66 -18.72
CA ALA A 470 21.38 -1.67 -19.72
C ALA A 470 22.41 -2.79 -19.69
N VAL A 471 21.95 -4.02 -19.91
CA VAL A 471 22.76 -5.23 -19.96
C VAL A 471 22.57 -5.89 -21.33
N ASN A 472 23.59 -6.60 -21.79
CA ASN A 472 23.47 -7.37 -23.02
C ASN A 472 22.41 -8.48 -22.85
N PRO A 473 21.49 -8.64 -23.82
CA PRO A 473 20.52 -9.72 -23.79
C PRO A 473 21.23 -11.07 -23.89
N ILE A 474 20.60 -12.13 -23.39
CA ILE A 474 21.05 -13.49 -23.64
C ILE A 474 20.55 -13.91 -25.02
N ASP A 475 21.45 -14.40 -25.88
CA ASP A 475 21.10 -15.11 -27.10
C ASP A 475 20.67 -16.54 -26.73
N GLU A 476 19.41 -16.73 -26.36
CA GLU A 476 18.82 -18.06 -26.24
C GLU A 476 17.69 -18.21 -27.26
N SER A 477 17.84 -19.19 -28.15
CA SER A 477 16.82 -19.58 -29.12
C SER A 477 15.78 -20.45 -28.42
N ASP A 478 14.65 -19.88 -28.02
CA ASP A 478 13.50 -20.66 -27.56
C ASP A 478 12.92 -21.41 -28.77
N VAL A 479 12.97 -22.74 -28.74
CA VAL A 479 12.26 -23.59 -29.71
C VAL A 479 10.92 -23.94 -29.09
N PRO A 480 9.79 -23.44 -29.65
CA PRO A 480 8.47 -23.73 -29.10
C PRO A 480 8.21 -25.24 -29.14
N ASN A 481 8.10 -25.88 -27.97
CA ASN A 481 7.72 -27.29 -27.86
C ASN A 481 6.35 -27.44 -27.17
N ARG A 482 5.45 -28.21 -27.78
CA ARG A 482 4.07 -28.43 -27.34
C ARG A 482 4.02 -29.34 -26.09
N PRO A 483 3.08 -29.15 -25.15
CA PRO A 483 2.89 -30.09 -24.05
C PRO A 483 2.28 -31.42 -24.53
N SER A 484 2.67 -32.54 -23.92
CA SER A 484 2.02 -33.84 -24.14
C SER A 484 0.73 -33.97 -23.31
N LYS A 485 -0.14 -34.92 -23.66
CA LYS A 485 -1.38 -35.17 -22.89
C LYS A 485 -1.07 -35.63 -21.45
N GLU A 486 -0.05 -36.46 -21.28
CA GLU A 486 0.41 -36.92 -19.97
C GLU A 486 0.94 -35.76 -19.11
N GLU A 487 1.63 -34.78 -19.71
CA GLU A 487 2.06 -33.56 -19.00
C GLU A 487 0.86 -32.73 -18.51
N LEU A 488 -0.22 -32.67 -19.30
CA LEU A 488 -1.44 -31.95 -18.95
C LEU A 488 -2.22 -32.66 -17.82
N ASP A 489 -2.28 -33.99 -17.83
CA ASP A 489 -2.94 -34.77 -16.78
C ASP A 489 -2.19 -34.65 -15.43
N GLU A 490 -0.85 -34.74 -15.45
CA GLU A 490 0.01 -34.49 -14.28
C GLU A 490 -0.21 -33.07 -13.74
N TYR A 491 -0.29 -32.09 -14.64
CA TYR A 491 -0.53 -30.70 -14.29
C TYR A 491 -1.92 -30.49 -13.64
N ALA A 492 -2.97 -31.06 -14.23
CA ALA A 492 -4.34 -31.02 -13.73
C ALA A 492 -4.48 -31.62 -12.31
N ALA A 493 -3.72 -32.67 -12.02
CA ALA A 493 -3.68 -33.25 -10.67
C ALA A 493 -3.01 -32.31 -9.65
N SER A 494 -1.99 -31.56 -10.07
CA SER A 494 -1.22 -30.66 -9.21
C SER A 494 -1.88 -29.29 -8.98
N ILE A 495 -2.61 -28.76 -9.96
CA ILE A 495 -3.10 -27.37 -9.95
C ILE A 495 -4.11 -27.12 -8.84
N VAL A 496 -4.96 -28.09 -8.51
CA VAL A 496 -5.90 -28.00 -7.38
C VAL A 496 -5.13 -27.80 -6.07
N GLN A 497 -4.10 -28.61 -5.84
CA GLN A 497 -3.28 -28.51 -4.64
C GLN A 497 -2.56 -27.16 -4.57
N ILE A 498 -2.07 -26.67 -5.71
CA ILE A 498 -1.44 -25.35 -5.84
C ILE A 498 -2.40 -24.22 -5.46
N LEU A 499 -3.63 -24.24 -5.98
CA LEU A 499 -4.65 -23.24 -5.68
C LEU A 499 -5.01 -23.26 -4.19
N VAL A 500 -5.22 -24.45 -3.62
CA VAL A 500 -5.55 -24.62 -2.21
C VAL A 500 -4.41 -24.15 -1.31
N ASP A 501 -3.16 -24.53 -1.61
CA ASP A 501 -1.98 -24.11 -0.83
C ASP A 501 -1.69 -22.61 -0.93
N SER A 502 -2.14 -21.96 -2.00
CA SER A 502 -1.89 -20.54 -2.25
C SER A 502 -2.97 -19.65 -1.66
N PHE A 503 -4.25 -19.92 -1.93
CA PHE A 503 -5.35 -18.99 -1.66
C PHE A 503 -6.16 -19.32 -0.40
N ALA A 504 -6.21 -20.58 0.03
CA ALA A 504 -6.99 -20.93 1.21
C ALA A 504 -6.26 -20.55 2.50
N SER A 505 -7.03 -20.06 3.47
CA SER A 505 -6.60 -20.00 4.87
C SER A 505 -6.57 -21.40 5.47
N THR A 506 -5.88 -21.58 6.59
CA THR A 506 -5.83 -22.87 7.30
C THR A 506 -7.24 -23.37 7.65
N GLN A 507 -8.17 -22.44 7.95
CA GLN A 507 -9.54 -22.77 8.36
C GLN A 507 -10.45 -23.15 7.18
N LYS A 508 -10.16 -22.67 5.96
CA LYS A 508 -11.03 -22.87 4.78
C LYS A 508 -10.49 -23.88 3.77
N ARG A 509 -9.40 -24.55 4.14
CA ARG A 509 -8.65 -25.42 3.25
C ARG A 509 -9.51 -26.54 2.68
N ASP A 510 -10.22 -27.29 3.53
CA ASP A 510 -11.00 -28.46 3.12
C ASP A 510 -12.25 -28.07 2.31
N ASP A 511 -12.93 -27.01 2.72
CA ASP A 511 -14.11 -26.47 2.03
C ASP A 511 -13.74 -25.97 0.62
N PHE A 512 -12.64 -25.21 0.52
CA PHE A 512 -12.17 -24.68 -0.75
C PHE A 512 -11.64 -25.80 -1.66
N GLN A 513 -10.91 -26.78 -1.11
CA GLN A 513 -10.46 -27.94 -1.87
C GLN A 513 -11.64 -28.71 -2.45
N SER A 514 -12.69 -28.95 -1.66
CA SER A 514 -13.90 -29.63 -2.10
C SER A 514 -14.61 -28.87 -3.21
N HIS A 515 -14.70 -27.53 -3.10
CA HIS A 515 -15.27 -26.67 -4.13
C HIS A 515 -14.51 -26.78 -5.47
N ILE A 516 -13.18 -26.61 -5.45
CA ILE A 516 -12.37 -26.66 -6.67
C ILE A 516 -12.36 -28.05 -7.30
N LEU A 517 -12.30 -29.12 -6.49
CA LEU A 517 -12.43 -30.49 -7.01
C LEU A 517 -13.78 -30.72 -7.69
N GLY A 518 -14.87 -30.17 -7.14
CA GLY A 518 -16.19 -30.20 -7.77
C GLY A 518 -16.19 -29.51 -9.14
N VAL A 519 -15.63 -28.30 -9.22
CA VAL A 519 -15.52 -27.52 -10.46
C VAL A 519 -14.72 -28.27 -11.53
N VAL A 520 -13.57 -28.85 -11.16
CA VAL A 520 -12.72 -29.61 -12.10
C VAL A 520 -13.45 -30.87 -12.59
N ARG A 521 -14.18 -31.59 -11.72
CA ARG A 521 -15.00 -32.74 -12.11
C ARG A 521 -16.11 -32.35 -13.07
N GLU A 522 -16.87 -31.30 -12.76
CA GLU A 522 -17.93 -30.81 -13.65
C GLU A 522 -17.41 -30.39 -15.02
N TRP A 523 -16.26 -29.74 -15.07
CA TRP A 523 -15.61 -29.37 -16.33
C TRP A 523 -15.18 -30.62 -17.12
N SER A 524 -14.55 -31.60 -16.43
CA SER A 524 -14.14 -32.87 -17.03
C SER A 524 -15.33 -33.65 -17.59
N ASP A 525 -16.42 -33.78 -16.82
CA ASP A 525 -17.63 -34.49 -17.26
C ASP A 525 -18.25 -33.84 -18.50
N LYS A 526 -18.29 -32.50 -18.57
CA LYS A 526 -18.85 -31.78 -19.73
C LYS A 526 -18.03 -31.95 -21.01
N ASN A 527 -16.70 -32.00 -20.89
CA ASN A 527 -15.80 -31.99 -22.05
C ASN A 527 -15.35 -33.41 -22.48
N TYR A 528 -15.39 -34.40 -21.58
CA TYR A 528 -14.95 -35.77 -21.86
C TYR A 528 -16.05 -36.83 -21.85
N ALA A 529 -17.27 -36.55 -21.39
CA ALA A 529 -18.38 -37.52 -21.45
C ALA A 529 -19.02 -37.68 -22.85
N GLN A 530 -18.54 -36.96 -23.87
CA GLN A 530 -18.98 -37.09 -25.28
C GLN A 530 -17.87 -37.54 -26.25
N ALA A 531 -16.71 -37.98 -25.73
CA ALA A 531 -15.58 -38.46 -26.54
C ALA A 531 -15.58 -39.98 -26.71
#